data_AF-A0A9Q3JD20-F1
#
_entry.id   AF-A0A9Q3JD20-F1
#
_cell.length_a   1.000
_cell.length_b   1.000
_cell.length_c   1.000
_cell.angle_alpha   90.00
_cell.angle_beta   90.00
_cell.angle_gamma   90.00
#
_symmetry.space_group_name_H-M   'P 1'
#
loop_
_entity.id
_entity.type
_entity.pdbx_description
1 polymer ?
#
loop_
_entity_poly.entity_id
_entity_poly.type
_entity_poly.pdbx_seq_one_letter_code
_entity_poly.pdbx_strand_id
1 'polypeptide(L)'
;MNGKNTWSWWENEIITKWENDSWSYKRENSFENSFFDPDKDKPLTWLLKQVERLNALYPEMSQKMMNMKILKKCGGGLEHSLRNRCIEPCFTEEYINALEDIVKRAKIGRAWKKVDIKSPNKPFINKDESREPFKPNTPNSDD
;
A
#
# COMPACT_ATOMS: atom_id res chain seq x y z
N MET A 1 6.99 -57.95 -22.41
CA MET A 1 6.95 -57.09 -21.20
C MET A 1 6.23 -55.82 -21.60
N ASN A 2 4.98 -55.65 -21.18
CA ASN A 2 4.15 -54.53 -21.63
C ASN A 2 4.62 -53.25 -20.94
N GLY A 3 5.41 -52.46 -21.67
CA GLY A 3 5.89 -51.13 -21.29
C GLY A 3 4.74 -50.12 -21.22
N LYS A 4 3.86 -50.29 -20.23
CA LYS A 4 2.83 -49.31 -19.92
C LYS A 4 3.41 -48.33 -18.93
N ASN A 5 3.99 -47.26 -19.47
CA ASN A 5 4.35 -46.10 -18.69
C ASN A 5 3.14 -45.66 -17.85
N THR A 6 3.37 -45.42 -16.56
CA THR A 6 2.32 -45.00 -15.63
C THR A 6 1.86 -43.58 -15.92
N TRP A 7 0.71 -43.17 -15.38
CA TRP A 7 0.25 -41.78 -15.51
C TRP A 7 1.30 -40.78 -15.00
N SER A 8 1.91 -41.05 -13.86
CA SER A 8 2.99 -40.20 -13.30
C SER A 8 4.19 -40.07 -14.23
N TRP A 9 4.49 -41.08 -15.05
CA TRP A 9 5.54 -40.99 -16.05
C TRP A 9 5.15 -40.04 -17.19
N TRP A 10 3.91 -40.14 -17.69
CA TRP A 10 3.39 -39.24 -18.71
C TRP A 10 3.24 -37.80 -18.21
N GLU A 11 2.81 -37.63 -16.97
CA GLU A 11 2.74 -36.34 -16.28
C GLU A 11 4.14 -35.70 -16.23
N ASN A 12 5.15 -36.45 -15.78
CA ASN A 12 6.53 -35.97 -15.76
C ASN A 12 7.09 -35.66 -17.15
N GLU A 13 6.76 -36.45 -18.18
CA GLU A 13 7.17 -36.17 -19.56
C GLU A 13 6.49 -34.92 -20.15
N ILE A 14 5.21 -34.71 -19.85
CA ILE A 14 4.49 -33.50 -20.25
C ILE A 14 5.10 -32.29 -19.55
N ILE A 15 5.36 -32.38 -18.25
CA ILE A 15 6.06 -31.34 -17.50
C ILE A 15 7.44 -31.11 -18.14
N THR A 16 8.30 -32.12 -18.23
CA THR A 16 9.66 -31.98 -18.80
C THR A 16 9.67 -31.37 -20.21
N LYS A 17 8.69 -31.72 -21.05
CA LYS A 17 8.62 -31.25 -22.44
C LYS A 17 8.03 -29.84 -22.60
N TRP A 18 7.11 -29.44 -21.73
CA TRP A 18 6.32 -28.20 -21.85
C TRP A 18 6.53 -27.20 -20.72
N GLU A 19 7.17 -27.62 -19.63
CA GLU A 19 7.69 -26.75 -18.58
C GLU A 19 8.85 -25.98 -19.19
N ASN A 20 8.50 -24.84 -19.74
CA ASN A 20 9.42 -23.97 -20.40
C ASN A 20 10.10 -23.13 -19.31
N ASP A 21 11.34 -23.45 -18.95
CA ASP A 21 12.15 -22.65 -18.01
C ASP A 21 12.12 -21.15 -18.35
N SER A 22 12.07 -20.81 -19.63
CA SER A 22 11.94 -19.41 -20.07
C SER A 22 10.56 -18.82 -19.75
N TRP A 23 9.49 -19.61 -19.75
CA TRP A 23 8.16 -19.19 -19.30
C TRP A 23 8.14 -18.98 -17.78
N SER A 24 8.69 -19.92 -17.01
CA SER A 24 8.76 -19.83 -15.54
C SER A 24 9.56 -18.59 -15.14
N TYR A 25 10.72 -18.39 -15.76
CA TYR A 25 11.54 -17.19 -15.58
C TYR A 25 10.78 -15.90 -15.95
N LYS A 26 10.07 -15.87 -17.08
CA LYS A 26 9.26 -14.70 -17.48
C LYS A 26 8.12 -14.41 -16.50
N ARG A 27 7.46 -15.46 -15.98
CA ARG A 27 6.38 -15.34 -14.99
C ARG A 27 6.93 -14.84 -13.65
N GLU A 28 8.04 -15.38 -13.19
CA GLU A 28 8.72 -14.97 -11.96
C GLU A 28 9.17 -13.51 -12.08
N ASN A 29 9.89 -13.15 -13.14
CA ASN A 29 10.30 -11.77 -13.39
C ASN A 29 9.10 -10.81 -13.51
N SER A 30 7.98 -11.27 -14.07
CA SER A 30 6.74 -10.49 -14.13
C SER A 30 6.12 -10.25 -12.76
N PHE A 31 6.23 -11.21 -11.83
CA PHE A 31 5.81 -11.03 -10.44
C PHE A 31 6.79 -10.13 -9.69
N GLU A 32 8.10 -10.38 -9.84
CA GLU A 32 9.14 -9.67 -9.09
C GLU A 32 9.16 -8.16 -9.38
N ASN A 33 8.95 -7.77 -10.63
CA ASN A 33 8.90 -6.36 -11.05
C ASN A 33 7.52 -5.69 -10.86
N SER A 34 6.51 -6.45 -10.44
CA SER A 34 5.15 -5.94 -10.29
C SER A 34 4.92 -5.39 -8.89
N PHE A 35 5.36 -4.17 -8.65
CA PHE A 35 5.01 -3.41 -7.44
C PHE A 35 3.63 -2.78 -7.56
N PHE A 36 2.94 -2.59 -6.44
CA PHE A 36 1.64 -1.93 -6.43
C PHE A 36 1.79 -0.41 -6.38
N ASP A 37 1.15 0.30 -7.30
CA ASP A 37 1.07 1.75 -7.36
C ASP A 37 -0.37 2.23 -7.08
N PRO A 38 -0.66 2.87 -5.92
CA PRO A 38 -2.01 3.35 -5.56
C PRO A 38 -2.65 4.34 -6.54
N ASP A 39 -1.85 5.02 -7.36
CA ASP A 39 -2.32 6.02 -8.31
C ASP A 39 -2.60 5.41 -9.69
N LYS A 40 -1.90 4.32 -10.06
CA LYS A 40 -2.06 3.65 -11.37
C LYS A 40 -2.88 2.35 -11.30
N ASP A 41 -2.72 1.58 -10.25
CA ASP A 41 -3.26 0.23 -10.14
C ASP A 41 -4.63 0.20 -9.47
N LYS A 42 -5.46 -0.75 -9.91
CA LYS A 42 -6.71 -1.11 -9.25
C LYS A 42 -6.43 -2.28 -8.28
N PRO A 43 -6.71 -2.15 -6.97
CA PRO A 43 -6.44 -3.18 -5.96
C PRO A 43 -6.90 -4.58 -6.36
N LEU A 44 -8.17 -4.74 -6.72
CA LEU A 44 -8.77 -6.02 -7.12
C LEU A 44 -8.00 -6.67 -8.29
N THR A 45 -7.86 -5.94 -9.40
CA THR A 45 -7.23 -6.47 -10.63
C THR A 45 -5.77 -6.81 -10.42
N TRP A 46 -5.02 -5.92 -9.75
CA TRP A 46 -3.60 -6.12 -9.53
C TRP A 46 -3.34 -7.31 -8.60
N LEU A 47 -4.12 -7.45 -7.52
CA LEU A 47 -3.91 -8.50 -6.54
C LEU A 47 -4.27 -9.87 -7.10
N LEU A 48 -5.40 -10.00 -7.80
CA LEU A 48 -5.78 -11.25 -8.47
C LEU A 48 -4.72 -11.70 -9.48
N LYS A 49 -4.11 -10.76 -10.21
CA LYS A 49 -3.01 -11.07 -11.14
C LYS A 49 -1.76 -11.60 -10.43
N GLN A 50 -1.46 -11.10 -9.22
CA GLN A 50 -0.34 -11.63 -8.44
C GLN A 50 -0.65 -13.03 -7.89
N VAL A 51 -1.87 -13.26 -7.41
CA VAL A 51 -2.34 -14.58 -6.97
C VAL A 51 -2.25 -15.60 -8.12
N GLU A 52 -2.71 -15.24 -9.31
CA GLU A 52 -2.62 -16.10 -10.50
C GLU A 52 -1.16 -16.44 -10.84
N ARG A 53 -0.26 -15.45 -10.84
CA ARG A 53 1.17 -15.66 -11.11
C ARG A 53 1.81 -16.59 -10.08
N LEU A 54 1.50 -16.40 -8.80
CA LEU A 54 2.07 -17.23 -7.73
C LEU A 54 1.51 -18.64 -7.76
N ASN A 55 0.22 -18.84 -8.01
CA ASN A 55 -0.37 -20.17 -8.19
C ASN A 55 0.22 -20.90 -9.40
N ALA A 56 0.52 -20.17 -10.48
CA ALA A 56 1.11 -20.75 -11.68
C ALA A 56 2.58 -21.16 -11.48
N LEU A 57 3.32 -20.48 -10.60
CA LEU A 57 4.73 -20.78 -10.28
C LEU A 57 4.88 -21.77 -9.12
N TYR A 58 3.98 -21.73 -8.16
CA TYR A 58 4.06 -22.44 -6.89
C TYR A 58 2.66 -22.93 -6.46
N PRO A 59 2.11 -23.96 -7.13
CA PRO A 59 0.74 -24.42 -6.87
C PRO A 59 0.54 -24.92 -5.42
N GLU A 60 1.59 -25.47 -4.82
CA GLU A 60 1.57 -25.98 -3.44
C GLU A 60 1.87 -24.91 -2.37
N MET A 61 1.89 -23.63 -2.75
CA MET A 61 2.19 -22.53 -1.83
C MET A 61 1.05 -22.28 -0.85
N SER A 62 1.37 -22.18 0.45
CA SER A 62 0.37 -21.80 1.45
C SER A 62 -0.14 -20.38 1.24
N GLN A 63 -1.43 -20.14 1.55
CA GLN A 63 -2.04 -18.81 1.50
C GLN A 63 -1.24 -17.76 2.29
N LYS A 64 -0.70 -18.15 3.45
CA LYS A 64 0.16 -17.30 4.27
C LYS A 64 1.41 -16.85 3.52
N MET A 65 2.11 -17.78 2.87
CA MET A 65 3.31 -17.45 2.10
C MET A 65 2.98 -16.57 0.89
N MET A 66 1.87 -16.85 0.21
CA MET A 66 1.37 -16.04 -0.89
C MET A 66 1.10 -14.59 -0.44
N ASN A 67 0.37 -14.42 0.66
CA ASN A 67 0.08 -13.12 1.25
C ASN A 67 1.37 -12.36 1.61
N MET A 68 2.34 -13.03 2.23
CA MET A 68 3.64 -12.43 2.56
C MET A 68 4.41 -11.97 1.32
N LYS A 69 4.39 -12.76 0.23
CA LYS A 69 5.01 -12.38 -1.04
C LYS A 69 4.32 -11.16 -1.67
N ILE A 70 2.99 -11.13 -1.68
CA ILE A 70 2.21 -9.99 -2.21
C ILE A 70 2.42 -8.74 -1.35
N LEU A 71 2.46 -8.89 -0.02
CA LEU A 71 2.66 -7.79 0.92
C LEU A 71 3.98 -7.05 0.66
N LYS A 72 5.07 -7.79 0.39
CA LYS A 72 6.37 -7.21 0.02
C LYS A 72 6.31 -6.38 -1.27
N LYS A 73 5.35 -6.63 -2.17
CA LYS A 73 5.14 -5.87 -3.40
C LYS A 73 4.35 -4.57 -3.20
N CYS A 74 3.74 -4.38 -2.02
CA CYS A 74 3.10 -3.13 -1.64
C CYS A 74 4.11 -2.08 -1.15
N GLY A 75 5.14 -2.52 -0.41
CA GLY A 75 6.28 -1.70 0.03
C GLY A 75 5.96 -0.58 1.03
N GLY A 76 6.97 -0.17 1.79
CA GLY A 76 6.95 1.03 2.64
C GLY A 76 5.73 1.15 3.56
N GLY A 77 5.12 2.34 3.58
CA GLY A 77 3.95 2.62 4.42
C GLY A 77 2.68 1.85 4.04
N LEU A 78 2.59 1.39 2.79
CA LEU A 78 1.45 0.60 2.33
C LEU A 78 1.50 -0.82 2.87
N GLU A 79 2.68 -1.45 2.85
CA GLU A 79 2.92 -2.75 3.49
C GLU A 79 2.51 -2.70 4.97
N HIS A 80 2.96 -1.69 5.72
CA HIS A 80 2.60 -1.57 7.13
C HIS A 80 1.08 -1.39 7.33
N SER A 81 0.47 -0.53 6.52
CA SER A 81 -0.97 -0.26 6.58
C SER A 81 -1.83 -1.48 6.26
N LEU A 82 -1.39 -2.31 5.32
CA LEU A 82 -2.07 -3.53 4.91
C LEU A 82 -1.90 -4.63 5.95
N ARG A 83 -0.67 -4.83 6.46
CA ARG A 83 -0.37 -5.78 7.54
C ARG A 83 -1.24 -5.56 8.77
N ASN A 84 -1.46 -4.30 9.16
CA ASN A 84 -2.27 -3.98 10.34
C ASN A 84 -3.78 -4.25 10.16
N ARG A 85 -4.26 -4.29 8.91
CA ARG A 85 -5.68 -4.58 8.59
C ARG A 85 -5.95 -6.07 8.38
N CYS A 86 -4.95 -6.80 7.92
CA CYS A 86 -5.05 -8.21 7.57
C CYS A 86 -4.32 -9.07 8.61
N ILE A 87 -4.99 -9.37 9.72
CA ILE A 87 -4.48 -10.29 10.76
C ILE A 87 -4.66 -11.73 10.26
N GLU A 88 -3.64 -12.57 10.42
CA GLU A 88 -3.73 -13.97 9.96
C GLU A 88 -4.75 -14.80 10.78
N PRO A 89 -5.49 -15.73 10.14
CA PRO A 89 -5.53 -16.01 8.70
C PRO A 89 -6.31 -14.92 7.95
N CYS A 90 -5.79 -14.53 6.79
CA CYS A 90 -6.44 -13.52 5.95
C CYS A 90 -6.55 -14.03 4.52
N PHE A 91 -7.75 -13.97 3.95
CA PHE A 91 -8.04 -14.43 2.60
C PHE A 91 -7.80 -13.34 1.56
N THR A 92 -7.71 -13.75 0.30
CA THR A 92 -7.53 -12.86 -0.86
C THR A 92 -8.55 -11.72 -0.88
N GLU A 93 -9.82 -11.99 -0.57
CA GLU A 93 -10.90 -11.00 -0.55
C GLU A 93 -10.70 -9.93 0.53
N GLU A 94 -10.27 -10.33 1.73
CA GLU A 94 -9.99 -9.41 2.83
C GLU A 94 -8.78 -8.52 2.50
N TYR A 95 -7.75 -9.08 1.85
CA TYR A 95 -6.62 -8.33 1.32
C TYR A 95 -7.04 -7.28 0.29
N ILE A 96 -7.95 -7.64 -0.63
CA ILE A 96 -8.50 -6.71 -1.62
C ILE A 96 -9.27 -5.59 -0.93
N ASN A 97 -10.18 -5.93 -0.01
CA ASN A 97 -10.99 -4.96 0.72
C ASN A 97 -10.13 -3.98 1.53
N ALA A 98 -9.11 -4.49 2.23
CA ALA A 98 -8.17 -3.66 2.98
C ALA A 98 -7.35 -2.75 2.07
N LEU A 99 -6.87 -3.26 0.94
CA LEU A 99 -6.09 -2.48 -0.03
C LEU A 99 -6.96 -1.38 -0.67
N GLU A 100 -8.21 -1.68 -1.01
CA GLU A 100 -9.17 -0.68 -1.47
C GLU A 100 -9.45 0.41 -0.45
N ASP A 101 -9.68 0.04 0.82
CA ASP A 101 -9.90 1.00 1.91
C ASP A 101 -8.70 1.94 2.08
N ILE A 102 -7.47 1.40 2.08
CA ILE A 102 -6.25 2.20 2.19
C ILE A 102 -6.14 3.19 1.03
N VAL A 103 -6.32 2.73 -0.22
CA VAL A 103 -6.21 3.57 -1.41
C VAL A 103 -7.28 4.66 -1.40
N LYS A 104 -8.53 4.33 -1.05
CA LYS A 104 -9.64 5.29 -0.93
C LYS A 104 -9.32 6.35 0.13
N ARG A 105 -8.90 5.95 1.34
CA ARG A 105 -8.53 6.89 2.42
C ARG A 105 -7.32 7.76 2.08
N ALA A 106 -6.31 7.20 1.43
CA ALA A 106 -5.14 7.95 1.00
C ALA A 106 -5.49 9.02 -0.04
N LYS A 107 -6.39 8.71 -0.98
CA LYS A 107 -6.91 9.68 -1.98
C LYS A 107 -7.75 10.76 -1.32
N ILE A 108 -8.61 10.40 -0.37
CA ILE A 108 -9.37 11.36 0.44
C ILE A 108 -8.40 12.34 1.10
N GLY A 109 -7.38 11.87 1.83
CA GLY A 109 -6.37 12.72 2.48
C GLY A 109 -5.61 13.68 1.56
N ARG A 110 -5.44 13.33 0.26
CA ARG A 110 -4.85 14.21 -0.76
C ARG A 110 -5.84 15.25 -1.29
N ALA A 111 -7.12 14.90 -1.40
CA ALA A 111 -8.16 15.79 -1.91
C ALA A 111 -8.47 16.98 -0.97
N TRP A 112 -8.21 16.86 0.33
CA TRP A 112 -8.40 17.95 1.29
C TRP A 112 -7.44 19.14 1.13
N LYS A 113 -6.43 19.04 0.26
CA LYS A 113 -5.57 20.18 -0.08
C LYS A 113 -6.08 20.89 -1.34
N LYS A 114 -7.11 21.73 -1.16
CA LYS A 114 -7.37 23.03 -1.84
C LYS A 114 -8.81 23.46 -1.58
N VAL A 115 -9.02 24.14 -0.45
CA VAL A 115 -9.99 25.24 -0.43
C VAL A 115 -9.18 26.51 -0.68
N ASP A 116 -9.24 27.02 -1.91
CA ASP A 116 -8.83 28.39 -2.20
C ASP A 116 -9.77 29.32 -1.44
N ILE A 117 -9.36 29.74 -0.24
CA ILE A 117 -9.97 30.87 0.45
C ILE A 117 -9.50 32.10 -0.31
N LYS A 118 -10.17 32.44 -1.41
CA LYS A 118 -10.05 33.77 -2.00
C LYS A 118 -10.54 34.78 -0.96
N SER A 119 -9.57 35.48 -0.38
CA SER A 119 -9.69 36.60 0.55
C SER A 119 -10.73 37.64 0.10
N PRO A 120 -11.54 38.16 1.04
CA PRO A 120 -11.96 39.55 0.96
C PRO A 120 -11.41 40.30 2.19
N ASN A 121 -10.39 41.12 1.94
CA ASN A 121 -9.96 42.28 2.73
C ASN A 121 -10.34 42.32 4.22
N LYS A 122 -9.39 42.00 5.09
CA LYS A 122 -9.36 42.57 6.44
C LYS A 122 -7.91 42.96 6.78
N PRO A 123 -7.62 44.24 7.08
CA PRO A 123 -6.26 44.63 7.44
C PRO A 123 -5.86 43.97 8.75
N PHE A 124 -4.61 43.53 8.81
CA PHE A 124 -3.96 43.02 10.01
C PHE A 124 -3.96 44.13 11.08
N ILE A 125 -4.73 43.92 12.16
CA ILE A 125 -4.54 44.68 13.39
C ILE A 125 -3.41 43.98 14.14
N ASN A 126 -2.22 44.57 14.11
CA ASN A 126 -1.14 44.19 15.02
C ASN A 126 -1.60 44.50 16.46
N LYS A 127 -1.81 43.45 17.25
CA LYS A 127 -1.77 43.57 18.72
C LYS A 127 -0.31 43.64 19.09
N ASP A 128 0.13 44.75 19.69
CA ASP A 128 0.79 44.80 21.01
C ASP A 128 1.49 46.16 21.18
N GLU A 129 0.84 47.11 21.86
CA GLU A 129 1.55 48.21 22.51
C GLU A 129 0.70 48.77 23.66
N SER A 130 0.70 48.07 24.79
CA SER A 130 0.37 48.65 26.09
C SER A 130 1.30 48.09 27.16
N ARG A 131 2.59 48.41 27.03
CA ARG A 131 3.48 48.53 28.20
C ARG A 131 3.63 50.03 28.46
N GLU A 132 2.86 50.54 29.40
CA GLU A 132 3.11 51.87 29.93
C GLU A 132 4.48 51.90 30.64
N PRO A 133 5.33 52.91 30.42
CA PRO A 133 6.57 53.05 31.15
C PRO A 133 6.32 53.46 32.61
N PHE A 134 6.94 52.75 33.55
CA PHE A 134 6.95 53.06 34.98
C PHE A 134 7.41 54.50 35.23
N LYS A 135 6.59 55.31 35.90
CA LYS A 135 6.97 56.62 36.45
C LYS A 135 7.32 56.47 37.94
N PRO A 136 8.47 56.97 38.42
CA PRO A 136 8.82 56.96 39.83
C PRO A 136 8.07 58.07 40.60
N ASN A 137 7.58 57.76 41.81
CA ASN A 137 6.91 58.70 42.70
C ASN A 137 7.92 59.60 43.43
N THR A 138 7.66 60.91 43.47
CA THR A 138 8.24 61.86 44.44
C THR A 138 7.14 62.43 45.34
N PRO A 139 7.47 62.80 46.60
CA PRO A 139 6.51 62.96 47.67
C PRO A 139 5.87 64.36 47.72
N ASN A 140 4.59 64.43 48.11
CA ASN A 140 3.89 65.67 48.40
C ASN A 140 4.51 66.40 49.61
N SER A 141 4.72 67.70 49.43
CA SER A 141 4.87 68.70 50.50
C SER A 141 3.66 69.64 50.39
N ASP A 142 2.74 69.56 51.36
CA ASP A 142 1.63 70.49 51.51
C ASP A 142 2.04 71.62 52.48
N ASP A 143 1.87 72.87 52.04
CA ASP A 143 1.70 74.07 52.87
C ASP A 143 0.25 74.14 53.40
#